data_AF-A0A7T7VV92-F1
#
_entry.id   AF-A0A7T7VV92-F1
#
_cell.length_a   1.000
_cell.length_b   1.000
_cell.length_c   1.000
_cell.angle_alpha   90.00
_cell.angle_beta   90.00
_cell.angle_gamma   90.00
#
_symmetry.space_group_name_H-M   'P 1'
#
loop_
_entity.id
_entity.type
_entity.pdbx_description
1 polymer ?
#
loop_
_entity_poly.entity_id
_entity_poly.type
_entity_poly.pdbx_seq_one_letter_code
_entity_poly.pdbx_strand_id
1 'polypeptide(L)'
;MIHEHGFPDVGFAWRCWHRPDGPRYRPDRCPRRGIPVILHDSRPGGAQEAKDAIVATLETLVGKGKLMADAVGASVASLCVAESLADLAPCTVVVEAIVEKLRSKCELFQQLEAVVSTKCILATNTSSLSVTAIAVSCAHPGRVADFHFFSPVPLMKIVEVIVGPLTNDDIADALIDIARQMGHTPVRASDTSGFIINYAGCGYLTEPLRLLSETPCAAKPFPVDYR
;
A
#
# COMPACT_ATOMS: atom_id res chain seq x y z
N MET A 1 1.48 1.54 20.55
CA MET A 1 2.78 1.32 19.86
C MET A 1 2.79 -0.11 19.37
N ILE A 2 2.17 -0.37 18.21
CA ILE A 2 2.29 -1.67 17.56
C ILE A 2 3.55 -1.55 16.70
N HIS A 3 4.63 -2.14 17.19
CA HIS A 3 5.83 -2.40 16.39
C HIS A 3 5.48 -3.55 15.45
N GLU A 4 5.08 -3.24 14.22
CA GLU A 4 4.87 -4.25 13.18
C GLU A 4 6.22 -4.69 12.61
N HIS A 5 6.78 -5.73 13.23
CA HIS A 5 7.82 -6.53 12.61
C HIS A 5 7.17 -7.44 11.55
N GLY A 6 7.59 -7.34 10.28
CA GLY A 6 7.35 -8.43 9.34
C GLY A 6 7.11 -8.11 7.87
N PHE A 7 7.59 -7.00 7.32
CA PHE A 7 7.81 -6.85 5.88
C PHE A 7 9.07 -5.98 5.70
N PRO A 8 10.01 -6.31 4.78
CA PRO A 8 11.06 -5.37 4.44
C PRO A 8 10.42 -4.11 3.84
N ASP A 9 10.95 -2.95 4.21
CA ASP A 9 10.57 -1.60 3.75
C ASP A 9 10.82 -1.45 2.22
N VAL A 10 10.00 -2.08 1.38
CA VAL A 10 10.13 -2.02 -0.09
C VAL A 10 9.18 -0.97 -0.67
N GLY A 11 9.73 0.08 -1.26
CA GLY A 11 8.98 0.98 -2.14
C GLY A 11 8.52 0.22 -3.39
N PHE A 12 7.22 0.19 -3.66
CA PHE A 12 6.64 -0.44 -4.84
C PHE A 12 6.37 0.63 -5.90
N ALA A 13 7.12 0.63 -6.99
CA ALA A 13 6.83 1.53 -8.11
C ALA A 13 6.10 0.77 -9.24
N TRP A 14 4.93 1.28 -9.62
CA TRP A 14 4.00 0.69 -10.57
C TRP A 14 3.98 1.46 -11.89
N ARG A 15 3.65 0.74 -12.96
CA ARG A 15 3.38 1.30 -14.29
C ARG A 15 2.04 0.77 -14.82
N CYS A 16 1.07 1.65 -15.08
CA CYS A 16 -0.10 1.31 -15.90
C CYS A 16 -0.53 2.49 -16.79
N TRP A 17 -0.72 2.20 -18.08
CA TRP A 17 -1.09 3.13 -19.14
C TRP A 17 -2.56 2.93 -19.47
N HIS A 18 -3.37 3.98 -19.42
CA HIS A 18 -4.67 3.98 -20.10
C HIS A 18 -4.85 5.27 -20.91
N ARG A 19 -5.01 5.09 -22.23
CA ARG A 19 -5.39 6.15 -23.18
C ARG A 19 -6.85 6.60 -22.92
N PRO A 20 -7.20 7.88 -23.16
CA PRO A 20 -8.57 8.39 -23.00
C PRO A 20 -9.60 7.82 -24.00
N ASP A 21 -9.18 7.31 -25.16
CA ASP A 21 -10.10 7.04 -26.30
C ASP A 21 -10.31 5.55 -26.64
N GLY A 22 -10.30 4.64 -25.66
CA GLY A 22 -10.47 3.18 -25.86
C GLY A 22 -11.80 2.62 -25.34
N PRO A 23 -12.30 1.46 -25.85
CA PRO A 23 -13.60 0.93 -25.46
C PRO A 23 -13.66 0.56 -23.97
N ARG A 24 -14.83 0.76 -23.35
CA ARG A 24 -15.08 0.54 -21.92
C ARG A 24 -14.69 -0.87 -21.47
N TYR A 25 -13.96 -0.92 -20.37
CA TYR A 25 -13.47 -2.12 -19.66
C TYR A 25 -14.60 -3.14 -19.43
N ARG A 26 -14.38 -4.37 -19.92
CA ARG A 26 -15.25 -5.55 -19.75
C ARG A 26 -14.53 -6.51 -18.77
N PRO A 27 -15.06 -6.74 -17.55
CA PRO A 27 -14.34 -7.46 -16.50
C PRO A 27 -14.24 -8.98 -16.70
N ASP A 28 -14.87 -9.54 -17.75
CA ASP A 28 -15.03 -10.99 -17.96
C ASP A 28 -13.96 -11.65 -18.85
N ARG A 29 -13.01 -10.88 -19.43
CA ARG A 29 -12.07 -11.40 -20.44
C ARG A 29 -10.61 -10.95 -20.35
N CYS A 30 -10.12 -10.52 -19.19
CA CYS A 30 -8.69 -10.19 -19.06
C CYS A 30 -7.88 -11.43 -18.58
N PRO A 31 -7.00 -12.03 -19.40
CA PRO A 31 -5.99 -12.94 -18.86
C PRO A 31 -5.11 -12.11 -17.91
N ARG A 32 -4.96 -12.53 -16.65
CA ARG A 32 -4.17 -11.88 -15.61
C ARG A 32 -2.70 -11.72 -16.04
N ARG A 33 -2.39 -10.74 -16.89
CA ARG A 33 -1.04 -10.28 -17.14
C ARG A 33 -0.66 -9.43 -15.93
N GLY A 34 0.37 -9.86 -15.19
CA GLY A 34 0.86 -9.17 -14.01
C GLY A 34 1.20 -7.72 -14.32
N ILE A 35 0.93 -6.83 -13.37
CA ILE A 35 1.34 -5.42 -13.45
C ILE A 35 2.85 -5.39 -13.25
N PRO A 36 3.65 -4.76 -14.13
CA PRO A 36 5.09 -4.63 -13.93
C PRO A 36 5.37 -3.77 -12.69
N VAL A 37 6.22 -4.30 -11.80
CA VAL A 37 6.60 -3.67 -10.54
C VAL A 37 8.10 -3.50 -10.49
N ILE A 38 8.54 -2.30 -10.15
CA ILE A 38 9.94 -1.98 -9.88
C ILE A 38 10.09 -1.82 -8.36
N LEU A 39 10.98 -2.62 -7.78
CA LEU A 39 11.28 -2.65 -6.35
C LEU A 39 12.54 -1.84 -6.10
N HIS A 40 12.50 -0.91 -5.14
CA HIS A 40 13.65 -0.15 -4.71
C HIS A 40 13.78 -0.15 -3.19
N ASP A 41 15.03 -0.24 -2.72
CA ASP A 41 15.41 -0.12 -1.32
C ASP A 41 16.74 0.66 -1.26
N SER A 42 16.85 1.56 -0.29
CA SER A 42 18.08 2.32 -0.03
C SER A 42 19.25 1.43 0.42
N ARG A 43 18.95 0.27 1.01
CA ARG A 43 19.94 -0.71 1.46
C ARG A 43 20.40 -1.56 0.28
N PRO A 44 21.70 -1.62 -0.02
CA PRO A 44 22.22 -2.51 -1.07
C PRO A 44 21.79 -3.95 -0.81
N GLY A 45 21.16 -4.57 -1.81
CA GLY A 45 20.63 -5.94 -1.73
C GLY A 45 19.24 -6.06 -1.08
N GLY A 46 18.72 -5.02 -0.41
CA GLY A 46 17.41 -5.06 0.25
C GLY A 46 16.25 -5.32 -0.72
N ALA A 47 16.27 -4.68 -1.88
CA ALA A 47 15.26 -4.90 -2.92
C ALA A 47 15.33 -6.33 -3.52
N GLN A 48 16.52 -6.93 -3.59
CA GLN A 48 16.69 -8.31 -4.03
C GLN A 48 16.19 -9.29 -2.97
N GLU A 49 16.54 -9.08 -1.70
CA GLU A 49 16.01 -9.87 -0.57
C GLU A 49 14.47 -9.83 -0.52
N ALA A 50 13.88 -8.65 -0.75
CA ALA A 50 12.43 -8.49 -0.81
C ALA A 50 11.81 -9.27 -1.98
N LYS A 51 12.44 -9.22 -3.17
CA LYS A 51 12.01 -10.02 -4.32
C LYS A 51 12.06 -11.51 -4.01
N ASP A 52 13.13 -11.98 -3.40
CA ASP A 52 13.30 -13.39 -3.04
C ASP A 52 12.26 -13.84 -1.99
N ALA A 53 11.94 -12.98 -1.02
CA ALA A 53 10.88 -13.24 -0.03
C ALA A 53 9.48 -13.31 -0.67
N ILE A 54 9.19 -12.45 -1.65
CA ILE A 54 7.94 -12.50 -2.43
C ILE A 54 7.86 -13.82 -3.20
N VAL A 55 8.94 -14.22 -3.88
CA VAL A 55 9.02 -15.49 -4.63
C VAL A 55 8.75 -16.68 -3.70
N ALA A 56 9.43 -16.76 -2.55
CA ALA A 56 9.23 -17.83 -1.58
C ALA A 56 7.80 -17.90 -1.04
N THR A 57 7.16 -16.74 -0.85
CA THR A 57 5.76 -16.65 -0.41
C THR A 57 4.82 -17.18 -1.50
N LEU A 58 5.03 -16.80 -2.76
CA LEU A 58 4.23 -17.27 -3.89
C LEU A 58 4.39 -18.78 -4.10
N GLU A 59 5.61 -19.31 -3.99
CA GLU A 59 5.89 -20.75 -4.05
C GLU A 59 5.17 -21.51 -2.92
N THR A 60 5.17 -20.97 -1.70
CA THR A 60 4.43 -21.54 -0.58
C THR A 60 2.91 -21.58 -0.85
N LEU A 61 2.36 -20.55 -1.51
CA LEU A 61 0.95 -20.50 -1.88
C LEU A 61 0.60 -21.47 -3.02
N VAL A 62 1.52 -21.71 -3.95
CA VAL A 62 1.40 -22.76 -4.98
C VAL A 62 1.44 -24.15 -4.34
N GLY A 63 2.37 -24.40 -3.42
CA GLY A 63 2.44 -25.66 -2.68
C GLY A 63 1.18 -25.95 -1.85
N LYS A 64 0.48 -24.90 -1.40
CA LYS A 64 -0.82 -25.00 -0.72
C LYS A 64 -2.02 -25.12 -1.68
N GLY A 65 -1.79 -25.17 -3.00
CA GLY A 65 -2.83 -25.26 -4.03
C GLY A 65 -3.71 -24.01 -4.18
N LYS A 66 -3.32 -22.88 -3.58
CA LYS A 66 -4.08 -21.62 -3.63
C LYS A 66 -3.83 -20.82 -4.91
N LEU A 67 -2.72 -21.09 -5.61
CA LEU A 67 -2.30 -20.42 -6.83
C LEU A 67 -1.84 -21.44 -7.88
N MET A 68 -2.00 -21.08 -9.16
CA MET A 68 -1.47 -21.85 -10.29
C MET A 68 0.00 -21.47 -10.54
N ALA A 69 0.85 -22.46 -10.82
CA ALA A 69 2.28 -22.24 -11.06
C ALA A 69 2.55 -21.26 -12.21
N ASP A 70 1.77 -21.35 -13.31
CA ASP A 70 1.92 -20.45 -14.46
C ASP A 70 1.62 -18.98 -14.11
N ALA A 71 0.68 -18.74 -13.20
CA ALA A 71 0.35 -17.38 -12.74
C ALA A 71 1.46 -16.81 -11.85
N VAL A 72 2.15 -17.65 -11.09
CA VAL A 72 3.31 -17.25 -10.27
C VAL A 72 4.51 -16.92 -11.16
N GLY A 73 4.82 -17.75 -12.16
CA GLY A 73 5.92 -17.47 -13.09
C GLY A 73 5.76 -16.12 -13.81
N ALA A 74 4.55 -15.81 -14.28
CA ALA A 74 4.24 -14.52 -14.89
C ALA A 74 4.38 -13.35 -13.89
N SER A 75 3.98 -13.54 -12.63
CA SER A 75 4.07 -12.52 -11.59
C SER A 75 5.53 -12.23 -11.20
N VAL A 76 6.35 -13.28 -11.07
CA VAL A 76 7.78 -13.14 -10.77
C VAL A 76 8.52 -12.46 -11.93
N ALA A 77 8.16 -12.80 -13.17
CA ALA A 77 8.75 -12.17 -14.36
C ALA A 77 8.42 -10.66 -14.47
N SER A 78 7.33 -10.21 -13.85
CA SER A 78 6.98 -8.79 -13.79
C SER A 78 7.70 -8.00 -12.67
N LEU A 79 8.49 -8.64 -11.81
CA LEU A 79 9.27 -7.99 -10.74
C LEU A 79 10.68 -7.62 -11.21
N CYS A 80 10.97 -6.33 -11.23
CA CYS A 80 12.29 -5.78 -11.52
C CYS A 80 12.87 -5.12 -10.26
N VAL A 81 14.18 -5.24 -10.07
CA VAL A 81 14.89 -4.54 -8.98
C VAL A 81 15.54 -3.29 -9.57
N ALA A 82 15.34 -2.15 -8.92
CA ALA A 82 15.99 -0.89 -9.21
C ALA A 82 17.17 -0.68 -8.26
N GLU A 83 18.34 -0.34 -8.81
CA GLU A 83 19.53 -0.03 -8.02
C GLU A 83 19.53 1.42 -7.56
N SER A 84 18.83 2.29 -8.28
CA SER A 84 18.78 3.72 -8.00
C SER A 84 17.36 4.26 -8.09
N LEU A 85 17.12 5.40 -7.43
CA LEU A 85 15.87 6.12 -7.58
C LEU A 85 15.61 6.52 -9.04
N ALA A 86 16.66 6.79 -9.83
CA ALA A 86 16.56 7.16 -11.24
C ALA A 86 15.85 6.09 -12.09
N ASP A 87 15.96 4.82 -11.70
CA ASP A 87 15.31 3.70 -12.38
C ASP A 87 13.78 3.72 -12.22
N LEU A 88 13.25 4.55 -11.32
CA LEU A 88 11.80 4.77 -11.10
C LEU A 88 11.21 5.82 -12.04
N ALA A 89 12.01 6.51 -12.85
CA ALA A 89 11.55 7.49 -13.84
C ALA A 89 10.41 7.01 -14.77
N PRO A 90 10.36 5.75 -15.27
CA PRO A 90 9.29 5.29 -16.15
C PRO A 90 7.99 4.92 -15.41
N CYS A 91 7.93 5.01 -14.09
CA CYS A 91 6.77 4.67 -13.28
C CYS A 91 5.65 5.71 -13.44
N THR A 92 4.41 5.22 -13.36
CA THR A 92 3.21 6.08 -13.40
C THR A 92 2.58 6.23 -12.02
N VAL A 93 2.84 5.29 -11.11
CA VAL A 93 2.44 5.36 -9.71
C VAL A 93 3.63 4.87 -8.87
N VAL A 94 4.03 5.59 -7.84
CA VAL A 94 5.03 5.14 -6.87
C VAL A 94 4.34 5.00 -5.52
N VAL A 95 4.45 3.84 -4.89
CA VAL A 95 3.96 3.57 -3.53
C VAL A 95 5.15 3.48 -2.59
N GLU A 96 5.22 4.41 -1.67
CA GLU A 96 6.28 4.54 -0.68
C GLU A 96 5.92 3.74 0.58
N ALA A 97 6.83 2.87 1.02
CA ALA A 97 6.69 2.06 2.24
C ALA A 97 8.04 1.96 2.97
N ILE A 98 8.59 3.11 3.36
CA ILE A 98 9.78 3.24 4.20
C ILE A 98 9.39 3.40 5.67
N VAL A 99 10.40 3.36 6.54
CA VAL A 99 10.33 3.67 7.96
C VAL A 99 9.38 4.84 8.26
N GLU A 100 8.51 4.65 9.24
CA GLU A 100 7.45 5.59 9.65
C GLU A 100 8.01 6.85 10.35
N LYS A 101 8.73 7.69 9.59
CA LYS A 101 9.31 8.97 10.00
C LYS A 101 8.95 10.05 8.99
N LEU A 102 8.20 11.06 9.42
CA LEU A 102 7.72 12.15 8.57
C LEU A 102 8.85 12.79 7.75
N ARG A 103 9.96 13.15 8.41
CA ARG A 103 11.10 13.80 7.72
C ARG A 103 11.67 12.94 6.60
N SER A 104 11.85 11.64 6.83
CA SER A 104 12.38 10.71 5.84
C SER A 104 11.44 10.55 4.65
N LYS A 105 10.12 10.49 4.90
CA LYS A 105 9.12 10.45 3.82
C LYS A 105 9.12 11.75 3.02
N CYS A 106 9.11 12.91 3.67
CA CYS A 106 9.18 14.20 2.96
C CYS A 106 10.43 14.32 2.08
N GLU A 107 11.61 13.96 2.60
CA GLU A 107 12.87 13.97 1.83
C GLU A 107 12.81 13.01 0.64
N LEU A 108 12.24 11.82 0.81
CA LEU A 108 12.09 10.85 -0.28
C LEU A 108 11.10 11.34 -1.36
N PHE A 109 9.96 11.89 -0.97
CA PHE A 109 8.98 12.41 -1.93
C PHE A 109 9.59 13.54 -2.77
N GLN A 110 10.36 14.44 -2.17
CA GLN A 110 11.09 15.48 -2.90
C GLN A 110 12.09 14.91 -3.91
N GLN A 111 12.83 13.85 -3.53
CA GLN A 111 13.76 13.17 -4.44
C GLN A 111 13.02 12.47 -5.58
N LEU A 112 11.89 11.81 -5.28
CA LEU A 112 11.05 11.17 -6.28
C LEU A 112 10.50 12.19 -7.27
N GLU A 113 10.05 13.36 -6.82
CA GLU A 113 9.55 14.42 -7.72
C GLU A 113 10.57 14.88 -8.76
N ALA A 114 11.87 14.86 -8.41
CA ALA A 114 12.94 15.21 -9.32
C ALA A 114 13.22 14.14 -10.39
N VAL A 115 12.76 12.91 -10.16
CA VAL A 115 13.04 11.75 -11.02
C VAL A 115 11.84 11.36 -11.87
N VAL A 116 10.65 11.28 -11.26
CA VAL A 116 9.45 10.78 -11.93
C VAL A 116 8.75 11.88 -12.71
N SER A 117 7.95 11.49 -13.71
CA SER A 117 7.12 12.42 -14.45
C SER A 117 6.22 13.24 -13.51
N THR A 118 5.92 14.50 -13.86
CA THR A 118 4.96 15.35 -13.14
C THR A 118 3.54 14.75 -13.10
N LYS A 119 3.23 13.82 -14.02
CA LYS A 119 1.97 13.08 -14.06
C LYS A 119 1.99 11.78 -13.24
N CYS A 120 3.13 11.41 -12.66
CA CYS A 120 3.23 10.23 -11.81
C CYS A 120 2.50 10.49 -10.49
N ILE A 121 1.66 9.53 -10.11
CA ILE A 121 1.01 9.49 -8.80
C ILE A 121 2.05 9.11 -7.76
N LEU A 122 2.05 9.80 -6.62
CA LEU A 122 2.88 9.47 -5.48
C LEU A 122 1.98 9.05 -4.32
N ALA A 123 2.03 7.79 -3.94
CA ALA A 123 1.27 7.24 -2.84
C ALA A 123 2.21 6.87 -1.69
N THR A 124 1.77 7.06 -0.45
CA THR A 124 2.43 6.51 0.74
C THR A 124 1.58 5.35 1.28
N ASN A 125 2.20 4.36 1.91
CA ASN A 125 1.53 3.32 2.69
C ASN A 125 1.79 3.59 4.18
N THR A 126 1.44 4.79 4.65
CA THR A 126 1.59 5.16 6.06
C THR A 126 0.34 4.70 6.81
N SER A 127 0.51 4.31 8.08
CA SER A 127 -0.64 3.91 8.92
C SER A 127 -1.01 4.97 9.94
N SER A 128 -0.13 5.97 10.15
CA SER A 128 -0.24 6.93 11.26
C SER A 128 0.12 8.37 10.92
N LEU A 129 0.79 8.64 9.79
CA LEU A 129 1.20 9.99 9.42
C LEU A 129 0.14 10.67 8.56
N SER A 130 0.01 11.99 8.72
CA SER A 130 -0.89 12.77 7.86
C SER A 130 -0.32 12.86 6.45
N VAL A 131 -1.14 12.48 5.47
CA VAL A 131 -0.84 12.62 4.04
C VAL A 131 -0.62 14.09 3.69
N THR A 132 -1.42 14.98 4.28
CA THR A 132 -1.29 16.42 4.08
C THR A 132 0.09 16.92 4.51
N ALA A 133 0.62 16.43 5.64
CA ALA A 133 1.94 16.83 6.12
C ALA A 133 3.07 16.39 5.15
N ILE A 134 2.91 15.25 4.48
CA ILE A 134 3.85 14.78 3.45
C ILE A 134 3.67 15.60 2.17
N ALA A 135 2.44 15.78 1.70
CA ALA A 135 2.11 16.47 0.45
C ALA A 135 2.61 17.93 0.42
N VAL A 136 2.52 18.66 1.54
CA VAL A 136 2.97 20.08 1.61
C VAL A 136 4.47 20.23 1.34
N SER A 137 5.26 19.18 1.54
CA SER A 137 6.70 19.22 1.22
C SER A 137 7.02 19.04 -0.27
N CYS A 138 6.02 18.69 -1.08
CA CYS A 138 6.13 18.47 -2.52
C CYS A 138 5.80 19.74 -3.32
N ALA A 139 6.43 19.91 -4.48
CA ALA A 139 6.11 20.94 -5.46
C ALA A 139 4.73 20.73 -6.09
N HIS A 140 4.30 19.48 -6.26
CA HIS A 140 2.99 19.13 -6.80
C HIS A 140 2.17 18.30 -5.78
N PRO A 141 1.61 18.92 -4.73
CA PRO A 141 0.89 18.22 -3.67
C PRO A 141 -0.36 17.48 -4.17
N GLY A 142 -0.97 17.94 -5.28
CA GLY A 142 -2.17 17.36 -5.87
C GLY A 142 -2.08 15.91 -6.30
N ARG A 143 -0.86 15.39 -6.52
CA ARG A 143 -0.62 13.99 -6.93
C ARG A 143 -0.23 13.07 -5.78
N VAL A 144 -0.24 13.58 -4.55
CA VAL A 144 0.13 12.84 -3.34
C VAL A 144 -1.13 12.30 -2.67
N ALA A 145 -1.16 11.00 -2.38
CA ALA A 145 -2.25 10.34 -1.68
C ALA A 145 -1.73 9.26 -0.73
N ASP A 146 -2.59 8.74 0.14
CA ASP A 146 -2.32 7.48 0.84
C ASP A 146 -2.91 6.31 0.07
N PHE A 147 -2.19 5.20 0.07
CA PHE A 147 -2.64 3.94 -0.43
C PHE A 147 -2.29 2.85 0.57
N HIS A 148 -3.12 2.76 1.60
CA HIS A 148 -2.86 1.99 2.80
C HIS A 148 -3.35 0.55 2.66
N PHE A 149 -2.42 -0.39 2.74
CA PHE A 149 -2.64 -1.83 2.70
C PHE A 149 -2.51 -2.43 4.10
N PHE A 150 -3.36 -3.42 4.38
CA PHE A 150 -3.33 -4.16 5.64
C PHE A 150 -2.47 -5.42 5.52
N SER A 151 -1.61 -5.65 6.51
CA SER A 151 -0.79 -6.86 6.57
C SER A 151 -1.58 -8.06 7.13
N PRO A 152 -1.48 -9.26 6.54
CA PRO A 152 -0.73 -9.62 5.33
C PRO A 152 -1.49 -9.24 4.04
N VAL A 153 -0.82 -8.50 3.15
CA VAL A 153 -1.45 -7.92 1.93
C VAL A 153 -2.19 -8.94 1.06
N PRO A 154 -1.67 -10.15 0.77
CA PRO A 154 -2.38 -11.10 -0.08
C PRO A 154 -3.66 -11.70 0.54
N LEU A 155 -3.82 -11.59 1.86
CA LEU A 155 -4.96 -12.13 2.60
C LEU A 155 -6.02 -11.05 2.86
N MET A 156 -5.60 -9.80 3.01
CA MET A 156 -6.48 -8.69 3.32
C MET A 156 -7.12 -8.11 2.06
N LYS A 157 -8.45 -8.10 2.01
CA LYS A 157 -9.19 -7.62 0.85
C LYS A 157 -9.34 -6.11 0.82
N ILE A 158 -9.21 -5.42 1.95
CA ILE A 158 -9.49 -3.98 2.03
C ILE A 158 -8.20 -3.20 1.77
N VAL A 159 -8.34 -2.10 1.04
CA VAL A 159 -7.29 -1.08 0.86
C VAL A 159 -7.93 0.28 1.09
N GLU A 160 -7.30 1.13 1.89
CA GLU A 160 -7.78 2.49 2.13
C GLU A 160 -7.06 3.45 1.18
N VAL A 161 -7.84 4.23 0.42
CA VAL A 161 -7.34 5.33 -0.41
C VAL A 161 -7.66 6.61 0.33
N ILE A 162 -6.66 7.20 0.99
CA ILE A 162 -6.85 8.39 1.80
C ILE A 162 -6.47 9.62 1.02
N VAL A 163 -7.43 10.55 0.92
CA VAL A 163 -7.26 11.82 0.22
C VAL A 163 -7.09 12.95 1.21
N GLY A 164 -6.00 13.71 1.05
CA GLY A 164 -5.81 14.97 1.75
C GLY A 164 -6.59 16.10 1.07
N PRO A 165 -6.76 17.26 1.72
CA PRO A 165 -7.42 18.43 1.13
C PRO A 165 -6.72 18.95 -0.13
N LEU A 166 -5.44 18.63 -0.29
CA LEU A 166 -4.63 19.04 -1.42
C LEU A 166 -4.66 18.03 -2.57
N THR A 167 -5.06 16.79 -2.32
CA THR A 167 -5.04 15.69 -3.30
C THR A 167 -6.13 15.90 -4.34
N ASN A 168 -5.79 15.73 -5.63
CA ASN A 168 -6.78 15.83 -6.70
C ASN A 168 -7.68 14.58 -6.74
N ASP A 169 -8.95 14.76 -7.12
CA ASP A 169 -9.93 13.67 -7.17
C ASP A 169 -9.58 12.60 -8.21
N ASP A 170 -8.97 12.97 -9.34
CA ASP A 170 -8.57 12.06 -10.41
C ASP A 170 -7.49 11.06 -9.95
N ILE A 171 -6.65 11.46 -8.99
CA ILE A 171 -5.62 10.62 -8.40
C ILE A 171 -6.26 9.55 -7.51
N ALA A 172 -7.26 9.94 -6.72
CA ALA A 172 -8.00 9.01 -5.87
C ALA A 172 -8.73 7.96 -6.71
N ASP A 173 -9.40 8.40 -7.78
CA ASP A 173 -10.13 7.51 -8.69
C ASP A 173 -9.17 6.53 -9.39
N ALA A 174 -7.99 7.00 -9.82
CA ALA A 174 -6.96 6.14 -10.39
C ALA A 174 -6.46 5.08 -9.40
N LEU A 175 -6.22 5.43 -8.13
CA LEU A 175 -5.79 4.49 -7.09
C LEU A 175 -6.88 3.46 -6.76
N ILE A 176 -8.14 3.89 -6.71
CA ILE A 176 -9.30 3.01 -6.54
C ILE A 176 -9.37 1.98 -7.67
N ASP A 177 -9.18 2.40 -8.91
CA ASP A 177 -9.22 1.48 -10.05
C ASP A 177 -8.02 0.52 -10.07
N ILE A 178 -6.84 0.98 -9.64
CA ILE A 178 -5.67 0.12 -9.45
C ILE A 178 -5.95 -0.93 -8.35
N ALA A 179 -6.51 -0.54 -7.21
CA ALA A 179 -6.89 -1.47 -6.13
C ALA A 179 -7.85 -2.57 -6.62
N ARG A 180 -8.86 -2.19 -7.41
CA ARG A 180 -9.82 -3.13 -7.99
C ARG A 180 -9.16 -4.09 -8.98
N GLN A 181 -8.24 -3.61 -9.81
CA GLN A 181 -7.49 -4.46 -10.74
C GLN A 181 -6.62 -5.49 -10.00
N MET A 182 -6.12 -5.16 -8.82
CA MET A 182 -5.38 -6.09 -7.95
C MET A 182 -6.29 -7.10 -7.22
N GLY A 183 -7.62 -6.91 -7.28
CA GLY A 183 -8.60 -7.76 -6.59
C GLY A 183 -8.89 -7.34 -5.14
N HIS A 184 -8.47 -6.13 -4.75
CA HIS A 184 -8.85 -5.52 -3.47
C HIS A 184 -10.15 -4.73 -3.60
N THR A 185 -10.80 -4.52 -2.45
CA THR A 185 -11.95 -3.65 -2.25
C THR A 185 -11.46 -2.32 -1.70
N PRO A 186 -11.31 -1.27 -2.54
CA PRO A 186 -10.88 0.04 -2.07
C PRO A 186 -11.97 0.74 -1.29
N VAL A 187 -11.57 1.48 -0.25
CA VAL A 187 -12.42 2.40 0.51
C VAL A 187 -11.79 3.78 0.45
N ARG A 188 -12.56 4.77 0.01
CA ARG A 188 -12.12 6.17 0.01
C ARG A 188 -12.34 6.78 1.39
N ALA A 189 -11.30 7.37 1.96
CA ALA A 189 -11.34 8.02 3.27
C ALA A 189 -10.72 9.43 3.22
N SER A 190 -11.09 10.29 4.18
CA SER A 190 -10.43 11.57 4.40
C SER A 190 -9.19 11.41 5.29
N ASP A 191 -8.21 12.30 5.13
CA ASP A 191 -7.02 12.39 5.99
C ASP A 191 -7.40 12.76 7.43
N THR A 192 -7.73 11.75 8.22
CA THR A 192 -8.06 11.81 9.65
C THR A 192 -7.21 10.79 10.41
N SER A 193 -6.83 11.12 11.65
CA SER A 193 -5.97 10.25 12.48
C SER A 193 -6.53 8.84 12.62
N GLY A 194 -5.79 7.83 12.15
CA GLY A 194 -6.21 6.42 12.18
C GLY A 194 -7.21 6.03 11.09
N PHE A 195 -7.44 6.89 10.09
CA PHE A 195 -8.31 6.63 8.94
C PHE A 195 -9.68 6.09 9.35
N ILE A 196 -10.16 5.01 8.71
CA ILE A 196 -11.45 4.40 9.04
C ILE A 196 -11.23 3.22 9.98
N ILE A 197 -10.37 2.27 9.58
CA ILE A 197 -10.23 1.00 10.29
C ILE A 197 -9.50 1.15 11.62
N ASN A 198 -8.38 1.88 11.67
CA ASN A 198 -7.66 2.06 12.93
C ASN A 198 -8.46 2.92 13.92
N TYR A 199 -9.19 3.92 13.42
CA TYR A 199 -10.10 4.72 14.22
C TYR A 199 -11.22 3.87 14.83
N ALA A 200 -11.86 3.00 14.04
CA ALA A 200 -12.86 2.06 14.53
C ALA A 200 -12.27 1.05 15.53
N GLY A 201 -11.06 0.56 15.28
CA GLY A 201 -10.35 -0.38 16.17
C GLY A 201 -10.05 0.23 17.55
N CYS A 202 -9.63 1.49 17.60
CA CYS A 202 -9.44 2.21 18.87
C CYS A 202 -10.74 2.26 19.68
N GLY A 203 -11.88 2.59 19.05
CA GLY A 203 -13.18 2.61 19.72
C GLY A 203 -13.61 1.24 20.25
N TYR A 204 -13.33 0.17 19.48
CA TYR A 204 -13.64 -1.20 19.91
C TYR A 204 -12.84 -1.62 21.15
N LEU A 205 -11.58 -1.21 21.27
CA LEU A 205 -10.73 -1.55 22.43
C LEU A 205 -11.08 -0.76 23.69
N THR A 206 -11.63 0.44 23.56
CA THR A 206 -11.95 1.29 24.72
C THR A 206 -13.15 0.79 25.53
N GLU A 207 -14.14 0.17 24.89
CA GLU A 207 -15.36 -0.30 25.57
C GLU A 207 -15.10 -1.48 26.54
N PRO A 208 -14.35 -2.54 26.18
CA PRO A 208 -13.98 -3.60 27.12
C PRO A 208 -13.16 -3.10 28.32
N LEU A 209 -12.26 -2.13 28.11
CA LEU A 209 -11.47 -1.52 29.19
C LEU A 209 -12.35 -0.73 30.15
N ARG A 210 -13.35 -0.01 29.62
CA ARG A 210 -14.34 0.69 30.42
C ARG A 210 -15.19 -0.28 31.24
N LEU A 211 -15.70 -1.34 30.62
CA LEU A 211 -16.46 -2.40 31.31
C LEU A 211 -15.64 -3.06 32.43
N LEU A 212 -14.34 -3.29 32.21
CA LEU A 212 -13.43 -3.80 33.24
C LEU A 212 -13.26 -2.80 34.40
N SER A 213 -13.18 -1.49 34.11
CA SER A 213 -13.04 -0.45 35.13
C SER A 213 -14.32 -0.24 35.97
N GLU A 214 -15.49 -0.43 35.37
CA GLU A 214 -16.80 -0.26 36.02
C GLU A 214 -17.25 -1.51 36.81
N THR A 215 -16.56 -2.66 36.63
CA THR A 215 -16.91 -3.93 37.29
C THR A 215 -15.83 -4.36 38.30
N PRO A 216 -15.96 -4.06 39.60
CA PRO A 216 -14.89 -4.25 40.60
C PRO A 216 -14.62 -5.71 41.00
N CYS A 217 -15.39 -6.68 40.50
CA CYS A 217 -15.33 -8.07 40.98
C CYS A 217 -15.13 -9.08 39.83
N ALA A 218 -13.87 -9.49 39.66
CA ALA A 218 -13.43 -10.81 39.20
C ALA A 218 -14.26 -11.53 38.11
N ALA A 219 -14.38 -10.94 36.92
CA ALA A 219 -14.42 -11.76 35.72
C ALA A 219 -12.96 -12.08 35.35
N LYS A 220 -12.53 -13.35 35.46
CA LYS A 220 -11.33 -13.77 34.72
C LYS A 220 -11.53 -13.32 33.28
N PRO A 221 -10.53 -12.70 32.62
CA PRO A 221 -10.68 -12.36 31.21
C PRO A 221 -11.06 -13.65 30.49
N PHE A 222 -12.30 -13.71 30.01
CA PHE A 222 -12.70 -14.76 29.08
C PHE A 222 -11.73 -14.65 27.90
N PRO A 223 -11.19 -15.76 27.37
CA PRO A 223 -10.40 -15.67 26.15
C PRO A 223 -11.33 -15.12 25.08
N VAL A 224 -11.17 -13.83 24.78
CA VAL A 224 -11.81 -13.20 23.64
C VAL A 224 -11.08 -13.82 22.44
N ASP A 225 -11.74 -14.82 21.84
CA ASP A 225 -11.22 -15.57 20.70
C ASP A 225 -11.08 -14.56 19.54
N TYR A 226 -9.85 -14.12 19.27
CA TYR A 226 -9.51 -13.36 18.08
C TYR A 226 -9.54 -14.33 16.89
N ARG A 227 -10.74 -14.64 16.39
CA ARG A 227 -10.94 -15.35 15.11
C ARG A 227 -11.07 -14.37 13.96
#